data_AF-A0A940WU73-F1
#
_entry.id   AF-A0A940WU73-F1
#
_cell.length_a   1.000
_cell.length_b   1.000
_cell.length_c   1.000
_cell.angle_alpha   90.00
_cell.angle_beta   90.00
_cell.angle_gamma   90.00
#
_symmetry.space_group_name_H-M   'P 1'
#
loop_
_entity.id
_entity.type
_entity.pdbx_description
1 polymer ?
#
loop_
_entity_poly.entity_id
_entity_poly.type
_entity_poly.pdbx_seq_one_letter_code
_entity_poly.pdbx_strand_id
1 'polypeptide(L)'
;MSPENRLIDALIATKVMGMSNVTRTGRVSAVSWYDHSGNYVCKIRDYKPTEKLEQAFKLLRSYESYTLTNSSDNGHVCELWKGPDNPAADTEADTPSLAISLAIIDANKIDHSQYRSADDLLKKDVIPFSEGGFLGGGSVSMTCGRCNRPLRSTESQVRGYGPECWKKEVEQSNLITLLSQPHEDKENFMDELNEQKVMVG
;
A
#
# COMPACT_ATOMS: atom_id res chain seq x y z
N MET A 1 8.39 3.10 24.42
CA MET A 1 8.59 3.32 22.99
C MET A 1 9.32 4.61 22.73
N SER A 2 10.57 4.48 22.29
CA SER A 2 11.32 5.62 21.75
C SER A 2 10.62 6.15 20.49
N PRO A 3 10.77 7.45 20.16
CA PRO A 3 10.22 8.02 18.93
C PRO A 3 10.72 7.31 17.66
N GLU A 4 11.96 6.84 17.69
CA GLU A 4 12.62 6.10 16.62
C GLU A 4 12.00 4.72 16.38
N ASN A 5 11.78 3.93 17.44
CA ASN A 5 11.11 2.63 17.34
C ASN A 5 9.72 2.76 16.74
N ARG A 6 9.00 3.83 17.10
CA ARG A 6 7.67 4.12 16.53
C ARG A 6 7.73 4.42 15.03
N LEU A 7 8.79 5.09 14.56
CA LEU A 7 9.00 5.36 13.14
C LEU A 7 9.28 4.04 12.40
N ILE A 8 10.16 3.20 12.94
CA ILE A 8 10.47 1.87 12.40
C ILE A 8 9.19 1.03 12.30
N ASP A 9 8.40 0.94 13.38
CA ASP A 9 7.12 0.21 13.39
C ASP A 9 6.17 0.73 12.29
N ALA A 10 6.06 2.04 12.12
CA ALA A 10 5.21 2.65 11.10
C ALA A 10 5.72 2.41 9.68
N LEU A 11 7.03 2.41 9.46
CA LEU A 11 7.65 2.07 8.17
C LEU A 11 7.39 0.61 7.81
N ILE A 12 7.54 -0.31 8.76
CA ILE A 12 7.23 -1.72 8.54
C ILE A 12 5.76 -1.89 8.16
N ALA A 13 4.84 -1.29 8.93
CA ALA A 13 3.41 -1.38 8.64
C ALA A 13 3.10 -0.87 7.21
N THR A 14 3.60 0.32 6.86
CA THR A 14 3.24 0.98 5.59
C THR A 14 3.98 0.45 4.37
N LYS A 15 5.30 0.24 4.47
CA LYS A 15 6.17 -0.06 3.33
C LYS A 15 6.41 -1.55 3.15
N VAL A 16 6.50 -2.31 4.24
CA VAL A 16 6.77 -3.76 4.16
C VAL A 16 5.45 -4.53 4.08
N MET A 17 4.52 -4.26 5.00
CA MET A 17 3.25 -4.97 5.05
C MET A 17 2.18 -4.38 4.12
N GLY A 18 2.41 -3.18 3.56
CA GLY A 18 1.43 -2.49 2.72
C GLY A 18 0.15 -2.11 3.47
N MET A 19 0.21 -2.01 4.81
CA MET A 19 -0.92 -1.61 5.62
C MET A 19 -1.28 -0.17 5.37
N SER A 20 -2.57 0.07 5.52
CA SER A 20 -3.15 1.39 5.39
C SER A 20 -3.46 1.97 6.76
N ASN A 21 -3.14 3.25 6.98
CA ASN A 21 -3.52 3.96 8.18
C ASN A 21 -4.76 4.82 7.97
N VAL A 22 -5.67 4.79 8.94
CA VAL A 22 -6.82 5.68 9.02
C VAL A 22 -6.91 6.27 10.42
N THR A 23 -7.14 7.57 10.54
CA THR A 23 -7.39 8.25 11.82
C THR A 23 -8.54 9.22 11.68
N ARG A 24 -9.42 9.28 12.69
CA ARG A 24 -10.58 10.20 12.71
C ARG A 24 -10.21 11.61 13.16
N THR A 25 -9.20 11.72 14.01
CA THR A 25 -8.85 13.00 14.67
C THR A 25 -7.66 13.70 14.01
N GLY A 26 -7.09 13.09 12.96
CA GLY A 26 -5.79 13.50 12.40
C GLY A 26 -4.59 13.24 13.30
N ARG A 27 -4.81 12.82 14.57
CA ARG A 27 -3.73 12.49 15.49
C ARG A 27 -3.18 11.11 15.18
N VAL A 28 -1.86 11.01 15.18
CA VAL A 28 -1.14 9.78 14.86
C VAL A 28 -1.33 8.74 15.95
N SER A 29 -1.51 9.15 17.21
CA SER A 29 -1.86 8.24 18.32
C SER A 29 -3.23 7.55 18.17
N ALA A 30 -4.10 8.08 17.31
CA ALA A 30 -5.43 7.54 17.04
C ALA A 30 -5.50 6.72 15.74
N VAL A 31 -4.34 6.45 15.11
CA VAL A 31 -4.27 5.66 13.88
C VAL A 31 -4.68 4.21 14.12
N SER A 32 -5.55 3.73 13.23
CA SER A 32 -5.89 2.33 13.05
C SER A 32 -5.27 1.82 11.76
N TRP A 33 -4.70 0.62 11.81
CA TRP A 33 -4.12 -0.11 10.69
C TRP A 33 -5.15 -1.03 10.05
N TYR A 34 -5.11 -1.09 8.72
CA TYR A 34 -5.92 -1.95 7.89
C TYR A 34 -5.04 -2.74 6.92
N ASP A 35 -5.41 -3.97 6.63
CA ASP A 35 -4.71 -4.82 5.66
C ASP A 35 -4.99 -4.37 4.21
N HIS A 36 -4.37 -5.05 3.24
CA HIS A 36 -4.58 -4.78 1.81
C HIS A 36 -6.02 -5.03 1.34
N SER A 37 -6.80 -5.79 2.10
CA SER A 37 -8.21 -6.07 1.83
C SER A 37 -9.15 -5.05 2.46
N GLY A 38 -8.63 -4.11 3.26
CA GLY A 38 -9.41 -3.13 3.99
C GLY A 38 -9.98 -3.63 5.33
N ASN A 39 -9.54 -4.78 5.84
CA ASN A 39 -9.95 -5.26 7.15
C ASN A 39 -9.13 -4.60 8.26
N TYR A 40 -9.79 -4.30 9.37
CA TYR A 40 -9.12 -3.77 10.55
C TYR A 40 -8.13 -4.79 11.12
N VAL A 41 -6.88 -4.36 11.34
CA VAL A 41 -5.81 -5.17 11.93
C VAL A 41 -5.67 -4.82 13.41
N CYS A 42 -5.28 -3.59 13.72
CA CYS A 42 -5.04 -3.13 15.10
C CYS A 42 -4.90 -1.60 15.15
N LYS A 43 -4.81 -1.03 16.36
CA LYS A 43 -4.39 0.36 16.55
C LYS A 43 -2.86 0.46 16.53
N ILE A 44 -2.34 1.63 16.14
CA ILE A 44 -0.89 1.90 16.12
C ILE A 44 -0.21 1.65 17.48
N ARG A 45 -0.89 1.92 18.59
CA ARG A 45 -0.35 1.69 19.93
C ARG A 45 -0.14 0.21 20.26
N ASP A 46 -0.83 -0.67 19.54
CA ASP A 46 -0.85 -2.12 19.76
C ASP A 46 0.09 -2.85 18.78
N TYR A 47 0.43 -2.20 17.64
CA TYR A 47 1.42 -2.63 16.65
C TYR A 47 2.81 -2.11 17.02
N LYS A 48 3.64 -3.00 17.56
CA LYS A 48 4.96 -2.68 18.14
C LYS A 48 5.97 -3.79 17.86
N PRO A 49 6.27 -4.13 16.59
CA PRO A 49 7.24 -5.17 16.27
C PRO A 49 8.64 -4.90 16.84
N THR A 50 9.05 -3.63 17.00
CA THR A 50 10.34 -3.30 17.64
C THR A 50 10.40 -3.60 19.15
N GLU A 51 9.27 -3.66 19.85
CA GLU A 51 9.22 -3.99 21.29
C GLU A 51 8.76 -5.45 21.53
N LYS A 52 7.84 -5.96 20.72
CA LYS A 52 7.19 -7.27 20.90
C LYS A 52 7.76 -8.30 19.94
N LEU A 53 8.58 -9.19 20.49
CA LEU A 53 9.26 -10.26 19.74
C LEU A 53 8.31 -11.14 18.93
N GLU A 54 7.14 -11.48 19.47
CA GLU A 54 6.12 -12.26 18.73
C GLU A 54 5.63 -11.55 17.47
N GLN A 55 5.54 -10.22 17.49
CA GLN A 55 5.15 -9.44 16.31
C GLN A 55 6.30 -9.37 15.31
N ALA A 56 7.54 -9.21 15.77
CA ALA A 56 8.73 -9.26 14.93
C ALA A 56 8.84 -10.61 14.18
N PHE A 57 8.66 -11.74 14.89
CA PHE A 57 8.69 -13.07 14.27
C PHE A 57 7.60 -13.29 13.23
N LYS A 58 6.43 -12.66 13.37
CA LYS A 58 5.38 -12.74 12.33
C LYS A 58 5.84 -12.14 11.01
N LEU A 59 6.70 -11.12 11.05
CA LEU A 59 7.22 -10.47 9.86
C LEU A 59 8.24 -11.36 9.14
N LEU A 60 8.98 -12.19 9.85
CA LEU A 60 9.97 -13.10 9.26
C LEU A 60 9.36 -14.16 8.34
N ARG A 61 8.04 -14.41 8.45
CA ARG A 61 7.34 -15.38 7.59
C ARG A 61 7.40 -15.04 6.10
N SER A 62 7.74 -13.80 5.74
CA SER A 62 7.94 -13.40 4.34
C SER A 62 9.31 -13.77 3.78
N TYR A 63 10.22 -14.29 4.61
CA TYR A 63 11.59 -14.65 4.23
C TYR A 63 11.77 -16.17 4.28
N GLU A 64 12.69 -16.68 3.46
CA GLU A 64 12.94 -18.13 3.33
C GLU A 64 13.73 -18.66 4.54
N SER A 65 14.69 -17.88 5.02
CA SER A 65 15.51 -18.24 6.18
C SER A 65 15.95 -16.98 6.92
N TYR A 66 16.20 -17.14 8.22
CA TYR A 66 16.76 -16.10 9.08
C TYR A 66 17.66 -16.72 10.14
N THR A 67 18.67 -15.96 10.54
CA THR A 67 19.56 -16.31 11.65
C THR A 67 19.51 -15.19 12.67
N LEU A 68 19.33 -15.55 13.94
CA LEU A 68 19.37 -14.60 15.05
C LEU A 68 20.44 -15.07 16.03
N THR A 69 21.53 -14.33 16.12
CA THR A 69 22.68 -14.64 16.97
C THR A 69 22.84 -13.59 18.06
N ASN A 70 23.26 -14.03 19.25
CA ASN A 70 23.67 -13.12 20.31
C ASN A 70 25.14 -12.75 20.09
N SER A 71 25.40 -11.46 19.97
CA SER A 71 26.75 -10.87 19.93
C SER A 71 27.38 -10.98 21.32
N SER A 72 28.71 -10.96 21.38
CA SER A 72 29.47 -11.00 22.64
C SER A 72 29.21 -9.80 23.54
N ASP A 73 28.75 -8.69 22.95
CA ASP A 73 28.66 -7.39 23.59
C ASP A 73 27.24 -7.09 24.10
N ASN A 74 26.44 -8.14 24.35
CA ASN A 74 24.98 -8.08 24.62
C ASN A 74 24.13 -7.53 23.45
N GLY A 75 24.71 -7.37 22.26
CA GLY A 75 23.98 -7.09 21.04
C GLY A 75 23.27 -8.34 20.49
N HIS A 76 22.28 -8.12 19.64
CA HIS A 76 21.60 -9.16 18.87
C HIS A 76 21.77 -8.86 17.39
N VAL A 77 22.27 -9.84 16.64
CA VAL A 77 22.50 -9.75 15.21
C VAL A 77 21.43 -10.57 14.50
N CYS A 78 20.72 -9.95 13.57
CA CYS A 78 19.73 -10.62 12.74
C CYS A 78 20.16 -10.59 11.27
N GLU A 79 20.37 -11.77 10.71
CA GLU A 79 20.65 -11.98 9.30
C GLU A 79 19.39 -12.50 8.61
N LEU A 80 18.99 -11.86 7.51
CA LEU A 80 17.86 -12.30 6.69
C LEU A 80 18.36 -12.83 5.35
N TRP A 81 17.76 -13.93 4.90
CA TRP A 81 18.17 -14.60 3.67
C TRP A 81 16.96 -14.76 2.73
N LYS A 82 17.16 -14.39 1.45
CA LYS A 82 16.18 -14.60 0.36
C LYS A 82 16.51 -15.82 -0.50
N GLY A 83 17.45 -16.63 -0.04
CA GLY A 83 17.99 -17.81 -0.70
C GLY A 83 19.30 -18.24 -0.04
N PRO A 84 19.82 -19.44 -0.33
CA PRO A 84 20.98 -20.02 0.34
C PRO A 84 22.27 -19.20 0.22
N ASP A 85 22.45 -18.46 -0.88
CA ASP A 85 23.64 -17.65 -1.15
C ASP A 85 23.34 -16.14 -1.28
N ASN A 86 22.16 -15.69 -0.86
CA ASN A 86 21.73 -14.31 -1.04
C ASN A 86 21.33 -13.65 0.29
N PRO A 87 22.31 -13.12 1.04
CA PRO A 87 22.03 -12.35 2.24
C PRO A 87 21.25 -11.08 1.85
N ALA A 88 20.09 -10.90 2.47
CA ALA A 88 19.20 -9.78 2.21
C ALA A 88 19.54 -8.57 3.09
N ALA A 89 19.90 -8.81 4.35
CA ALA A 89 20.36 -7.81 5.30
C ALA A 89 21.03 -8.48 6.51
N ASP A 90 21.91 -7.74 7.15
CA ASP A 90 22.54 -8.08 8.43
C ASP A 90 22.56 -6.80 9.28
N THR A 91 21.94 -6.87 10.47
CA THR A 91 21.84 -5.72 11.38
C THR A 91 22.01 -6.14 12.82
N GLU A 92 22.73 -5.32 13.59
CA GLU A 92 22.91 -5.47 15.04
C GLU A 92 22.06 -4.45 15.81
N ALA A 93 21.43 -4.89 16.90
CA ALA A 93 20.70 -4.01 17.82
C ALA A 93 20.65 -4.55 19.25
N ASP A 94 20.30 -3.68 20.21
CA ASP A 94 20.24 -4.00 21.64
C ASP A 94 19.18 -5.05 22.02
N THR A 95 18.18 -5.27 21.17
CA THR A 95 17.11 -6.24 21.43
C THR A 95 16.83 -7.07 20.18
N PRO A 96 16.42 -8.34 20.32
CA PRO A 96 16.15 -9.21 19.18
C PRO A 96 15.00 -8.68 18.32
N SER A 97 13.97 -8.11 18.96
CA SER A 97 12.83 -7.49 18.28
C SER A 97 13.24 -6.32 17.37
N LEU A 98 14.17 -5.48 17.85
CA LEU A 98 14.69 -4.35 17.11
C LEU A 98 15.62 -4.81 15.99
N ALA A 99 16.51 -5.76 16.25
CA ALA A 99 17.42 -6.33 15.25
C ALA A 99 16.63 -6.92 14.08
N ILE A 100 15.59 -7.71 14.36
CA ILE A 100 14.69 -8.23 13.33
C ILE A 100 14.02 -7.10 12.54
N SER A 101 13.50 -6.09 13.24
CA SER A 101 12.78 -4.98 12.61
C SER A 101 13.69 -4.15 11.69
N LEU A 102 14.93 -3.90 12.09
CA LEU A 102 15.93 -3.19 11.30
C LEU A 102 16.39 -4.01 10.10
N ALA A 103 16.70 -5.30 10.29
CA ALA A 103 17.06 -6.19 9.20
C ALA A 103 15.99 -6.21 8.10
N ILE A 104 14.71 -6.19 8.51
CA ILE A 104 13.58 -6.15 7.56
C ILE A 104 13.54 -4.84 6.77
N ILE A 105 13.79 -3.70 7.42
CA ILE A 105 13.86 -2.39 6.75
C ILE A 105 14.97 -2.39 5.71
N ASP A 106 16.16 -2.86 6.09
CA ASP A 106 17.33 -2.91 5.22
C ASP A 106 17.14 -3.91 4.06
N ALA A 107 16.55 -5.08 4.32
CA ALA A 107 16.24 -6.09 3.30
C ALA A 107 15.22 -5.61 2.26
N ASN A 108 14.39 -4.62 2.61
CA ASN A 108 13.45 -3.94 1.72
C ASN A 108 14.01 -2.64 1.14
N LYS A 109 15.28 -2.30 1.43
CA LYS A 109 15.96 -1.07 0.98
C LYS A 109 15.17 0.19 1.34
N ILE A 110 14.56 0.19 2.52
CA ILE A 110 13.79 1.34 3.01
C ILE A 110 14.76 2.27 3.74
N ASP A 111 15.05 3.41 3.11
CA ASP A 111 15.86 4.45 3.73
C ASP A 111 15.03 5.19 4.79
N HIS A 112 15.14 4.75 6.05
CA HIS A 112 14.42 5.34 7.16
C HIS A 112 14.94 6.74 7.54
N SER A 113 16.15 7.12 7.10
CA SER A 113 16.75 8.44 7.37
C SER A 113 16.01 9.60 6.68
N GLN A 114 15.23 9.30 5.63
CA GLN A 114 14.39 10.27 4.93
C GLN A 114 13.24 10.79 5.79
N TYR A 115 12.91 10.08 6.87
CA TYR A 115 11.77 10.38 7.72
C TYR A 115 12.25 10.90 9.09
N ARG A 116 11.79 12.10 9.45
CA ARG A 116 12.12 12.70 10.76
C ARG A 116 11.32 12.09 11.90
N SER A 117 10.08 11.68 11.64
CA SER A 117 9.17 11.15 12.65
C SER A 117 8.08 10.28 12.04
N ALA A 118 7.53 9.38 12.86
CA ALA A 118 6.32 8.62 12.50
C ALA A 118 5.15 9.56 12.18
N ASP A 119 5.08 10.71 12.86
CA ASP A 119 4.04 11.70 12.58
C ASP A 119 4.16 12.28 11.18
N ASP A 120 5.37 12.58 10.71
CA ASP A 120 5.59 13.12 9.36
C ASP A 120 5.34 12.07 8.27
N LEU A 121 5.65 10.80 8.54
CA LEU A 121 5.32 9.68 7.67
C LEU A 121 3.79 9.55 7.52
N LEU A 122 3.07 9.57 8.64
CA LEU A 122 1.63 9.25 8.68
C LEU A 122 0.72 10.43 8.39
N LYS A 123 1.18 11.68 8.57
CA LYS A 123 0.45 12.91 8.20
C LYS A 123 0.03 12.93 6.72
N LYS A 124 0.83 12.37 5.82
CA LYS A 124 0.51 12.27 4.38
C LYS A 124 -0.67 11.36 4.07
N ASP A 125 -1.05 10.53 5.04
CA ASP A 125 -1.99 9.42 4.85
C ASP A 125 -3.24 9.59 5.74
N VAL A 126 -3.41 10.76 6.37
CA VAL A 126 -4.58 11.11 7.16
C VAL A 126 -5.78 11.37 6.25
N ILE A 127 -6.90 10.71 6.54
CA ILE A 127 -8.21 11.03 5.98
C ILE A 127 -8.83 12.15 6.83
N PRO A 128 -8.93 13.40 6.34
CA PRO A 128 -9.70 14.42 7.04
C PRO A 128 -11.19 14.03 6.96
N PHE A 129 -11.78 13.70 8.11
CA PHE A 129 -13.23 13.59 8.22
C PHE A 129 -13.78 15.01 8.33
N SER A 130 -14.58 15.45 7.35
CA SER A 130 -15.36 16.67 7.51
C SER A 130 -16.55 16.35 8.43
N GLU A 131 -16.40 16.61 9.73
CA GLU A 131 -17.57 16.77 10.61
C GLU A 131 -18.37 17.97 10.07
N GLY A 132 -19.49 17.71 9.38
CA GLY A 132 -20.47 18.75 9.03
C GLY A 132 -20.72 19.09 7.54
N GLY A 133 -20.42 18.19 6.60
CA GLY A 133 -20.74 18.40 5.17
C GLY A 133 -22.08 17.81 4.75
N PHE A 134 -23.19 18.50 5.03
CA PHE A 134 -24.50 18.24 4.43
C PHE A 134 -24.46 18.61 2.93
N LEU A 135 -23.96 17.71 2.09
CA LEU A 135 -24.15 17.77 0.64
C LEU A 135 -24.57 16.39 0.14
N GLY A 136 -25.89 16.13 0.21
CA GLY A 136 -26.60 15.21 -0.66
C GLY A 136 -26.24 13.73 -0.59
N GLY A 137 -26.76 13.01 0.40
CA GLY A 137 -27.28 11.64 0.24
C GLY A 137 -26.38 10.51 -0.30
N GLY A 138 -25.08 10.71 -0.48
CA GLY A 138 -24.15 9.69 -0.97
C GLY A 138 -23.35 9.05 0.16
N SER A 139 -23.29 7.71 0.21
CA SER A 139 -22.40 6.97 1.10
C SER A 139 -20.95 7.29 0.80
N VAL A 140 -20.29 8.07 1.66
CA VAL A 140 -18.87 8.40 1.53
C VAL A 140 -18.06 7.12 1.73
N SER A 141 -17.30 6.72 0.72
CA SER A 141 -16.50 5.50 0.76
C SER A 141 -15.13 5.81 1.36
N MET A 142 -14.73 5.06 2.38
CA MET A 142 -13.43 5.25 3.06
C MET A 142 -12.29 4.53 2.34
N THR A 143 -12.62 3.54 1.51
CA THR A 143 -11.69 2.71 0.75
C THR A 143 -12.09 2.68 -0.72
N CYS A 144 -11.10 2.54 -1.59
CA CYS A 144 -11.28 2.42 -3.02
C CYS A 144 -12.01 1.12 -3.35
N GLY A 145 -13.14 1.18 -4.05
CA GLY A 145 -13.89 -0.02 -4.46
C GLY A 145 -13.12 -0.99 -5.35
N ARG A 146 -12.01 -0.53 -5.97
CA ARG A 146 -11.19 -1.34 -6.89
C ARG A 146 -9.95 -1.95 -6.25
N CYS A 147 -9.25 -1.20 -5.41
CA CYS A 147 -7.97 -1.62 -4.84
C CYS A 147 -7.96 -1.67 -3.31
N ASN A 148 -9.11 -1.39 -2.67
CA ASN A 148 -9.31 -1.34 -1.23
C ASN A 148 -8.36 -0.43 -0.44
N ARG A 149 -7.51 0.35 -1.12
CA ARG A 149 -6.67 1.37 -0.48
C ARG A 149 -7.54 2.52 0.04
N PRO A 150 -7.20 3.14 1.18
CA PRO A 150 -7.97 4.24 1.73
C PRO A 150 -8.00 5.43 0.79
N LEU A 151 -9.17 6.05 0.72
CA LEU A 151 -9.39 7.23 -0.10
C LEU A 151 -8.99 8.46 0.70
N ARG A 152 -7.88 9.09 0.29
CA ARG A 152 -7.22 10.15 1.04
C ARG A 152 -7.84 11.53 0.82
N SER A 153 -8.36 11.79 -0.38
CA SER A 153 -9.02 13.06 -0.71
C SER A 153 -10.54 12.93 -0.59
N THR A 154 -11.20 14.01 -0.17
CA THR A 154 -12.67 14.09 -0.13
C THR A 154 -13.26 13.79 -1.50
N GLU A 155 -12.62 14.25 -2.57
CA GLU A 155 -13.02 13.96 -3.95
C GLU A 155 -12.97 12.46 -4.27
N SER A 156 -11.92 11.76 -3.85
CA SER A 156 -11.84 10.30 -4.02
C SER A 156 -12.89 9.59 -3.16
N GLN A 157 -13.10 10.03 -1.93
CA GLN A 157 -14.09 9.43 -1.02
C GLN A 157 -15.53 9.56 -1.54
N VAL A 158 -15.86 10.70 -2.14
CA VAL A 158 -17.14 10.93 -2.82
C VAL A 158 -17.28 10.01 -4.04
N ARG A 159 -16.19 9.79 -4.79
CA ARG A 159 -16.18 8.91 -5.98
C ARG A 159 -16.13 7.42 -5.64
N GLY A 160 -15.68 7.05 -4.46
CA GLY A 160 -15.42 5.66 -4.09
C GLY A 160 -14.17 5.03 -4.74
N TYR A 161 -13.35 5.81 -5.44
CA TYR A 161 -12.14 5.33 -6.10
C TYR A 161 -10.94 6.26 -5.88
N GLY A 162 -9.76 5.66 -5.72
CA GLY A 162 -8.49 6.39 -5.69
C GLY A 162 -8.18 6.99 -7.07
N PRO A 163 -7.34 8.02 -7.17
CA PRO A 163 -7.12 8.76 -8.42
C PRO A 163 -6.71 7.87 -9.60
N GLU A 164 -5.82 6.90 -9.39
CA GLU A 164 -5.42 5.96 -10.44
C GLU A 164 -6.52 4.95 -10.79
N CYS A 165 -7.28 4.50 -9.80
CA CYS A 165 -8.40 3.57 -10.03
C CYS A 165 -9.54 4.25 -10.75
N TRP A 166 -9.81 5.52 -10.41
CA TRP A 166 -10.80 6.35 -11.07
C TRP A 166 -10.42 6.61 -12.53
N LYS A 167 -9.14 6.91 -12.81
CA LYS A 167 -8.67 7.07 -14.19
C LYS A 167 -8.95 5.81 -15.03
N LYS A 168 -8.66 4.62 -14.49
CA LYS A 168 -8.95 3.34 -15.16
C LYS A 168 -10.45 3.09 -15.33
N GLU A 169 -11.25 3.48 -14.34
CA GLU A 169 -12.71 3.33 -14.40
C GLU A 169 -13.32 4.20 -15.51
N VAL A 170 -12.88 5.46 -15.61
CA VAL A 170 -13.31 6.40 -16.65
C VAL A 170 -12.80 6.00 -18.03
N GLU A 171 -11.57 5.47 -18.13
CA GLU A 171 -11.04 4.96 -19.40
C GLU A 171 -11.83 3.73 -19.89
N GLN A 172 -12.24 2.82 -18.99
CA GLN A 172 -13.03 1.65 -19.35
C GLN A 172 -14.46 2.01 -19.78
N SER A 173 -15.11 2.98 -19.14
CA SER A 173 -16.42 3.46 -19.57
C SER A 173 -16.38 4.15 -20.93
N ASN A 174 -15.29 4.87 -21.25
CA ASN A 174 -15.09 5.48 -22.56
C ASN A 174 -14.92 4.44 -23.69
N LEU A 175 -14.24 3.31 -23.41
CA LEU A 175 -14.11 2.21 -24.39
C LEU A 175 -15.46 1.56 -24.71
N ILE A 176 -16.30 1.34 -23.70
CA ILE A 176 -17.66 0.82 -23.91
C ILE A 176 -18.47 1.81 -24.75
N THR A 177 -18.33 3.10 -24.49
CA THR A 177 -19.04 4.14 -25.25
C THR A 177 -18.58 4.19 -26.72
N LEU A 178 -17.28 4.03 -26.99
CA LEU A 178 -16.73 3.93 -28.36
C LEU A 178 -17.21 2.68 -29.10
N LEU A 179 -17.35 1.54 -28.42
CA LEU A 179 -17.89 0.31 -29.01
C LEU A 179 -19.42 0.36 -29.21
N SER A 180 -20.10 1.25 -28.47
CA SER A 180 -21.55 1.45 -28.54
C SER A 180 -21.94 2.56 -29.52
N GLN A 181 -20.97 3.31 -30.05
CA GLN A 181 -21.25 4.27 -31.11
C GLN A 181 -21.65 3.47 -32.36
N PRO A 182 -22.83 3.75 -32.95
CA PRO A 182 -23.14 3.20 -34.26
C PRO A 182 -22.06 3.69 -35.21
N HIS A 183 -21.28 2.77 -35.75
CA HIS A 183 -20.41 3.06 -36.89
C HIS A 183 -21.33 3.59 -37.99
N GLU A 184 -21.34 4.90 -38.20
CA GLU A 184 -21.94 5.46 -39.41
C GLU A 184 -21.19 4.87 -40.60
N ASP A 185 -21.96 4.18 -41.44
CA ASP A 185 -21.58 3.55 -42.68
C ASP A 185 -20.65 4.46 -43.49
N LYS A 186 -19.34 4.21 -43.38
CA LYS A 186 -18.38 4.65 -44.37
C LYS A 186 -17.82 3.42 -45.04
N GLU A 187 -18.48 3.12 -46.17
CA GLU A 187 -18.00 2.31 -47.28
C GLU A 187 -17.73 0.85 -46.90
N ASN A 188 -18.72 0.01 -47.20
CA ASN A 188 -18.59 -1.44 -47.13
C ASN A 188 -17.41 -1.88 -48.00
N PHE A 189 -16.33 -2.29 -47.36
CA PHE A 189 -15.12 -2.89 -47.97
C PHE A 189 -15.42 -4.11 -48.87
N MET A 190 -16.65 -4.65 -48.80
CA MET A 190 -17.15 -5.73 -49.65
C MET A 190 -17.66 -5.26 -51.02
N ASP A 191 -17.95 -3.97 -51.20
CA ASP A 191 -18.44 -3.44 -52.47
C ASP A 191 -17.29 -3.27 -53.49
N GLU A 192 -16.07 -2.95 -53.06
CA GLU A 192 -14.87 -2.89 -53.93
C GLU A 192 -14.46 -4.26 -54.50
N LEU A 193 -14.78 -5.36 -53.81
CA LEU A 193 -14.46 -6.71 -54.27
C LEU A 193 -15.37 -7.21 -55.40
N ASN A 194 -16.56 -6.62 -55.55
CA ASN A 194 -17.47 -6.93 -56.66
C ASN A 194 -17.15 -6.13 -57.92
N GLU A 195 -16.58 -4.92 -57.80
CA GLU A 195 -16.21 -4.10 -58.95
C GLU A 195 -14.99 -4.67 -59.73
N GLN A 196 -14.05 -5.32 -59.04
CA GLN A 196 -12.88 -5.92 -59.70
C GLN A 196 -13.19 -7.15 -60.58
N LYS A 197 -14.35 -7.82 -60.39
CA LYS A 197 -14.73 -8.96 -61.24
C LYS A 197 -15.35 -8.57 -62.58
N VAL A 198 -15.74 -7.31 -62.77
CA VAL A 198 -16.38 -6.85 -64.02
C VAL A 198 -15.37 -6.45 -65.09
N MET A 199 -14.08 -6.27 -64.73
CA MET A 199 -13.03 -5.86 -65.67
C MET A 199 -12.16 -7.00 -66.24
N VAL A 200 -12.47 -8.26 -65.94
CA VAL A 200 -11.81 -9.42 -66.57
C VAL A 200 -12.82 -10.17 -67.44
N GLY A 201 -13.19 -9.50 -68.54
CA GLY A 201 -13.83 -10.09 -69.72
C GLY A 201 -12.87 -9.99 -70.90
#